data_AF-A0A8C0IXI6-F1
#
_entry.id   AF-A0A8C0IXI6-F1
#
_cell.length_a   1.000
_cell.length_b   1.000
_cell.length_c   1.000
_cell.angle_alpha   90.00
_cell.angle_beta   90.00
_cell.angle_gamma   90.00
#
_symmetry.space_group_name_H-M   'P 1'
#
loop_
_entity.id
_entity.type
_entity.pdbx_description
1 polymer ?
#
loop_
_entity_poly.entity_id
_entity_poly.type
_entity_poly.pdbx_seq_one_letter_code
_entity_poly.pdbx_strand_id
1 'polypeptide(L)'
;TEEGPAVVKEAGLIDKLTAQGCDVKDYGALQFDDIPDDRPCHNAKNPRTVGRANEKLASIVEKVKKDGRTCLVVGGDHSLGIGSISGHAKTEPDLGVIWFDAHTDINTPLTSLSGNIHGQPVAFLLKELKDKMPDIPGFSWITPCLSAEDIVYIGLRDVDDAEHCILKSLGIKYYSMTEIDQLGIGKVMEETLHYLLKFWWFPEPTPTQTLPLTCPRLWEGVWVGEEVWGAGGVQGARTEREFGDGSGCGGRGAGSGREFGGGRGFGVGLGMRGLGCRRGLRAMVEVWGVG
;
A
#
# COMPACT_ATOMS: atom_id res chain seq x y z
N THR A 1 -6.98 -9.08 -11.29
CA THR A 1 -6.88 -8.31 -10.04
C THR A 1 -7.98 -7.26 -9.89
N GLU A 2 -8.64 -6.84 -10.97
CA GLU A 2 -9.62 -5.74 -10.95
C GLU A 2 -10.83 -5.96 -10.01
N GLU A 3 -11.26 -7.20 -9.79
CA GLU A 3 -12.37 -7.53 -8.87
C GLU A 3 -11.97 -7.50 -7.38
N GLY A 4 -10.66 -7.42 -7.07
CA GLY A 4 -10.13 -7.47 -5.70
C GLY A 4 -10.79 -6.46 -4.74
N PRO A 5 -10.96 -5.18 -5.12
CA PRO A 5 -11.63 -4.20 -4.26
C PRO A 5 -13.08 -4.54 -3.93
N ALA A 6 -13.82 -5.14 -4.86
CA ALA A 6 -15.20 -5.56 -4.62
C ALA A 6 -15.24 -6.71 -3.60
N VAL A 7 -14.40 -7.73 -3.80
CA VAL A 7 -14.29 -8.89 -2.88
C VAL A 7 -13.95 -8.45 -1.46
N VAL A 8 -12.96 -7.56 -1.29
CA VAL A 8 -12.56 -7.03 0.03
C VAL A 8 -13.70 -6.26 0.69
N LYS A 9 -14.44 -5.48 -0.09
CA LYS A 9 -15.59 -4.72 0.41
C LYS A 9 -16.70 -5.66 0.87
N GLU A 10 -17.03 -6.66 0.06
CA GLU A 10 -18.02 -7.69 0.37
C GLU A 10 -17.62 -8.55 1.58
N ALA A 11 -16.33 -8.74 1.83
CA ALA A 11 -15.80 -9.38 3.03
C ALA A 11 -15.94 -8.54 4.32
N GLY A 12 -16.67 -7.41 4.25
CA GLY A 12 -17.04 -6.59 5.40
C GLY A 12 -15.94 -5.65 5.88
N LEU A 13 -15.04 -5.19 5.00
CA LEU A 13 -13.96 -4.26 5.37
C LEU A 13 -14.51 -3.02 6.09
N ILE A 14 -15.54 -2.37 5.52
CA ILE A 14 -16.12 -1.14 6.07
C ILE A 14 -16.72 -1.39 7.46
N ASP A 15 -17.45 -2.49 7.62
CA ASP A 15 -18.08 -2.86 8.89
C ASP A 15 -17.03 -3.14 9.96
N LYS A 16 -15.96 -3.85 9.61
CA LYS A 16 -14.83 -4.15 10.52
C LYS A 16 -14.14 -2.88 10.99
N LEU A 17 -13.85 -1.94 10.09
CA LEU A 17 -13.21 -0.67 10.44
C LEU A 17 -14.15 0.21 11.29
N THR A 18 -15.43 0.24 10.96
CA THR A 18 -16.45 0.97 11.73
C THR A 18 -16.61 0.38 13.14
N ALA A 19 -16.60 -0.95 13.27
CA ALA A 19 -16.64 -1.65 14.56
C ALA A 19 -15.41 -1.37 15.44
N GLN A 20 -14.28 -1.02 14.84
CA GLN A 20 -13.08 -0.55 15.56
C GLN A 20 -13.15 0.93 15.96
N GLY A 21 -14.25 1.63 15.67
CA GLY A 21 -14.47 3.03 16.04
C GLY A 21 -13.89 4.04 15.04
N CYS A 22 -13.53 3.61 13.84
CA CYS A 22 -13.05 4.51 12.79
C CYS A 22 -14.22 5.29 12.15
N ASP A 23 -14.05 6.60 11.95
CA ASP A 23 -14.95 7.42 11.11
C ASP A 23 -14.68 7.13 9.63
N VAL A 24 -15.33 6.09 9.07
CA VAL A 24 -15.05 5.61 7.72
C VAL A 24 -15.89 6.36 6.68
N LYS A 25 -15.21 7.05 5.76
CA LYS A 25 -15.83 7.59 4.54
C LYS A 25 -15.43 6.78 3.32
N ASP A 26 -16.40 6.17 2.65
CA ASP A 26 -16.24 5.51 1.35
C ASP A 26 -16.32 6.52 0.21
N TYR A 27 -15.25 6.61 -0.58
CA TYR A 27 -15.14 7.45 -1.77
C TYR A 27 -15.60 6.75 -3.06
N GLY A 28 -16.00 5.47 -2.94
CA GLY A 28 -16.55 4.66 -4.01
C GLY A 28 -15.53 4.23 -5.05
N ALA A 29 -16.00 3.37 -5.96
CA ALA A 29 -15.27 2.85 -7.11
C ALA A 29 -14.81 3.95 -8.09
N LEU A 30 -13.49 4.14 -8.23
CA LEU A 30 -12.90 4.85 -9.36
C LEU A 30 -13.10 4.13 -10.70
N GLN A 31 -13.82 4.79 -11.59
CA GLN A 31 -13.97 4.36 -12.98
C GLN A 31 -12.73 4.74 -13.79
N PHE A 32 -12.16 3.80 -14.53
CA PHE A 32 -11.05 4.05 -15.44
C PHE A 32 -11.47 3.68 -16.87
N ASP A 33 -11.13 4.56 -17.81
CA ASP A 33 -11.42 4.33 -19.23
C ASP A 33 -10.19 3.72 -19.90
N ASP A 34 -10.38 2.63 -20.63
CA ASP A 34 -9.35 2.08 -21.49
C ASP A 34 -9.05 3.04 -22.65
N ILE A 35 -7.77 3.26 -22.92
CA ILE A 35 -7.35 4.01 -24.10
C ILE A 35 -7.25 3.04 -25.28
N PRO A 36 -8.04 3.23 -26.36
CA PRO A 36 -7.98 2.36 -27.53
C PRO A 36 -6.59 2.38 -28.18
N ASP A 37 -6.10 1.20 -28.59
CA ASP A 37 -4.79 1.03 -29.26
C ASP A 37 -3.61 1.62 -28.46
N ASP A 38 -3.61 1.43 -27.13
CA ASP A 38 -2.50 1.84 -26.27
C ASP A 38 -1.27 0.92 -26.43
N ARG A 39 -0.54 1.15 -27.52
CA ARG A 39 0.64 0.36 -27.86
C ARG A 39 1.76 0.54 -26.84
N PRO A 40 2.50 -0.54 -26.54
CA PRO A 40 3.68 -0.46 -25.68
C PRO A 40 4.67 0.62 -26.14
N CYS A 41 5.35 1.22 -25.17
CA CYS A 41 6.44 2.16 -25.40
C CYS A 41 7.67 1.69 -24.62
N HIS A 42 8.81 1.52 -25.30
CA HIS A 42 9.91 0.70 -24.79
C HIS A 42 9.39 -0.68 -24.39
N ASN A 43 9.64 -1.16 -23.17
CA ASN A 43 9.03 -2.39 -22.67
C ASN A 43 7.72 -2.14 -21.89
N ALA A 44 7.32 -0.90 -21.63
CA ALA A 44 6.11 -0.62 -20.83
C ALA A 44 4.83 -0.91 -21.62
N LYS A 45 4.02 -1.88 -21.16
CA LYS A 45 2.71 -2.23 -21.73
C LYS A 45 1.61 -1.31 -21.19
N ASN A 46 0.66 -0.95 -22.07
CA ASN A 46 -0.49 -0.10 -21.75
C ASN A 46 -0.14 1.21 -20.99
N PRO A 47 0.91 1.95 -21.42
CA PRO A 47 1.41 3.08 -20.64
C PRO A 47 0.41 4.24 -20.54
N ARG A 48 -0.37 4.54 -21.58
CA ARG A 48 -1.32 5.66 -21.52
C ARG A 48 -2.47 5.34 -20.57
N THR A 49 -2.99 4.11 -20.64
CA THR A 49 -4.09 3.63 -19.78
C THR A 49 -3.66 3.65 -18.31
N VAL A 50 -2.50 3.05 -17.99
CA VAL A 50 -1.97 3.01 -16.61
C VAL A 50 -1.63 4.42 -16.12
N GLY A 51 -1.01 5.25 -16.95
CA GLY A 51 -0.66 6.62 -16.61
C GLY A 51 -1.88 7.48 -16.29
N ARG A 52 -2.95 7.37 -17.10
CA ARG A 52 -4.21 8.11 -16.90
C ARG A 52 -4.96 7.65 -15.66
N ALA A 53 -4.98 6.34 -15.39
CA ALA A 53 -5.57 5.79 -14.17
C ALA A 53 -4.87 6.32 -12.92
N ASN A 54 -3.54 6.31 -12.92
CA ASN A 54 -2.74 6.80 -11.81
C ASN A 54 -2.84 8.33 -11.60
N GLU A 55 -2.94 9.12 -12.67
CA GLU A 55 -3.16 10.57 -12.57
C GLU A 55 -4.48 10.88 -11.85
N LYS A 56 -5.53 10.14 -12.19
CA LYS A 56 -6.85 10.24 -11.55
C LYS A 56 -6.78 9.79 -10.09
N LEU A 57 -6.13 8.67 -9.80
CA LEU A 57 -5.93 8.18 -8.43
C LEU A 57 -5.17 9.21 -7.57
N ALA A 58 -4.07 9.77 -8.08
CA ALA A 58 -3.28 10.78 -7.38
C ALA A 58 -4.12 12.00 -7.00
N SER A 59 -5.02 12.45 -7.90
CA SER A 59 -5.92 13.57 -7.64
C SER A 59 -6.94 13.27 -6.55
N ILE A 60 -7.42 12.03 -6.46
CA ILE A 60 -8.36 11.59 -5.41
C ILE A 60 -7.65 11.45 -4.08
N VAL A 61 -6.48 10.81 -4.04
CA VAL A 61 -5.68 10.66 -2.81
C VAL A 61 -5.31 12.03 -2.25
N GLU A 62 -4.85 12.96 -3.10
CA GLU A 62 -4.58 14.34 -2.71
C GLU A 62 -5.80 15.00 -2.05
N LYS A 63 -7.01 14.79 -2.60
CA LYS A 63 -8.26 15.31 -2.03
C LYS A 63 -8.59 14.67 -0.67
N VAL A 64 -8.45 13.35 -0.54
CA VAL A 64 -8.68 12.64 0.73
C VAL A 64 -7.73 13.17 1.81
N LYS A 65 -6.46 13.35 1.47
CA LYS A 65 -5.45 13.90 2.39
C LYS A 65 -5.74 15.35 2.78
N LYS A 66 -6.15 16.20 1.82
CA LYS A 66 -6.58 17.59 2.11
C LYS A 66 -7.82 17.66 3.00
N ASP A 67 -8.69 16.65 2.98
CA ASP A 67 -9.83 16.51 3.91
C ASP A 67 -9.40 16.15 5.35
N GLY A 68 -8.09 15.98 5.60
CA GLY A 68 -7.51 15.59 6.88
C GLY A 68 -7.81 14.13 7.23
N ARG A 69 -7.95 13.27 6.22
CA ARG A 69 -8.25 11.85 6.39
C ARG A 69 -7.05 10.99 6.04
N THR A 70 -6.86 9.92 6.80
CA THR A 70 -5.97 8.82 6.40
C THR A 70 -6.58 8.08 5.22
N CYS A 71 -5.82 7.90 4.15
CA CYS A 71 -6.30 7.28 2.92
C CYS A 71 -5.96 5.78 2.88
N LEU A 72 -6.98 4.94 2.68
CA LEU A 72 -6.82 3.53 2.34
C LEU A 72 -7.29 3.32 0.90
N VAL A 73 -6.35 2.92 0.03
CA VAL A 73 -6.64 2.54 -1.36
C VAL A 73 -6.71 1.02 -1.42
N VAL A 74 -7.85 0.49 -1.87
CA VAL A 74 -7.99 -0.94 -2.15
C VAL A 74 -7.85 -1.14 -3.65
N GLY A 75 -6.82 -1.89 -4.03
CA GLY A 75 -6.26 -1.85 -5.36
C GLY A 75 -6.49 -3.07 -6.25
N GLY A 76 -6.05 -2.91 -7.51
CA GLY A 76 -5.92 -3.95 -8.52
C GLY A 76 -4.51 -4.53 -8.55
N ASP A 77 -3.66 -4.15 -9.50
CA ASP A 77 -2.23 -4.49 -9.47
C ASP A 77 -1.37 -3.36 -8.86
N HIS A 78 -0.10 -3.62 -8.55
CA HIS A 78 0.76 -2.69 -7.81
C HIS A 78 1.16 -1.42 -8.57
N SER A 79 0.83 -1.29 -9.87
CA SER A 79 1.08 -0.05 -10.63
C SER A 79 0.33 1.16 -10.06
N LEU A 80 -0.73 0.92 -9.28
CA LEU A 80 -1.46 1.96 -8.55
C LEU A 80 -0.62 2.67 -7.48
N GLY A 81 0.49 2.06 -7.05
CA GLY A 81 1.46 2.66 -6.12
C GLY A 81 1.99 4.00 -6.64
N ILE A 82 2.05 4.17 -7.97
CA ILE A 82 2.43 5.42 -8.62
C ILE A 82 1.47 6.55 -8.24
N GLY A 83 0.17 6.31 -8.41
CA GLY A 83 -0.88 7.28 -8.14
C GLY A 83 -1.08 7.53 -6.65
N SER A 84 -1.06 6.46 -5.84
CA SER A 84 -1.26 6.55 -4.39
C SER A 84 -0.18 7.42 -3.74
N ILE A 85 1.10 7.09 -3.97
CA ILE A 85 2.24 7.79 -3.38
C ILE A 85 2.34 9.22 -3.95
N SER A 86 2.20 9.38 -5.28
CA SER A 86 2.25 10.73 -5.89
C SER A 86 1.16 11.65 -5.33
N GLY A 87 -0.07 11.14 -5.13
CA GLY A 87 -1.17 11.91 -4.56
C GLY A 87 -0.92 12.29 -3.10
N HIS A 88 -0.36 11.36 -2.32
CA HIS A 88 -0.01 11.60 -0.91
C HIS A 88 1.10 12.65 -0.79
N ALA A 89 2.16 12.52 -1.57
CA ALA A 89 3.33 13.41 -1.56
C ALA A 89 3.00 14.88 -1.87
N LYS A 90 1.92 15.16 -2.60
CA LYS A 90 1.44 16.52 -2.83
C LYS A 90 0.99 17.25 -1.56
N THR A 91 0.61 16.49 -0.53
CA THR A 91 0.19 17.02 0.78
C THR A 91 1.25 16.83 1.86
N GLU A 92 2.06 15.77 1.74
CA GLU A 92 3.08 15.37 2.72
C GLU A 92 4.39 15.07 1.96
N PRO A 93 5.18 16.10 1.57
CA PRO A 93 6.36 15.93 0.73
C PRO A 93 7.54 15.23 1.41
N ASP A 94 7.48 15.05 2.73
CA ASP A 94 8.44 14.35 3.59
C ASP A 94 7.93 12.97 4.05
N LEU A 95 7.02 12.36 3.28
CA LEU A 95 6.53 11.01 3.58
C LEU A 95 7.63 9.96 3.43
N GLY A 96 7.57 8.92 4.26
CA GLY A 96 8.35 7.70 4.11
C GLY A 96 7.48 6.56 3.60
N VAL A 97 8.07 5.57 2.95
CA VAL A 97 7.37 4.40 2.40
C VAL A 97 7.91 3.12 3.01
N ILE A 98 7.01 2.28 3.50
CA ILE A 98 7.32 0.89 3.84
C ILE A 98 6.64 0.01 2.79
N TRP A 99 7.45 -0.65 1.97
CA TRP A 99 7.00 -1.48 0.85
C TRP A 99 7.03 -2.95 1.26
N PHE A 100 5.87 -3.53 1.56
CA PHE A 100 5.72 -4.94 1.89
C PHE A 100 5.42 -5.75 0.64
N ASP A 101 6.43 -6.47 0.15
CA ASP A 101 6.31 -7.22 -1.10
C ASP A 101 7.39 -8.31 -1.20
N ALA A 102 7.12 -9.32 -2.02
CA ALA A 102 8.11 -10.29 -2.46
C ALA A 102 9.14 -9.69 -3.42
N HIS A 103 8.71 -8.71 -4.22
CA HIS A 103 9.47 -8.05 -5.28
C HIS A 103 9.80 -6.61 -4.91
N THR A 104 10.71 -5.99 -5.65
CA THR A 104 11.10 -4.59 -5.38
C THR A 104 10.28 -3.59 -6.18
N ASP A 105 9.65 -4.04 -7.27
CA ASP A 105 8.83 -3.20 -8.13
C ASP A 105 9.57 -1.92 -8.61
N ILE A 106 10.90 -2.04 -8.77
CA ILE A 106 11.83 -0.94 -9.09
C ILE A 106 12.48 -1.09 -10.46
N ASN A 107 12.03 -2.05 -11.27
CA ASN A 107 12.46 -2.11 -12.65
C ASN A 107 12.11 -0.81 -13.41
N THR A 108 13.00 -0.38 -14.28
CA THR A 108 12.70 0.68 -15.25
C THR A 108 12.03 0.08 -16.49
N PRO A 109 11.38 0.89 -17.36
CA PRO A 109 10.91 0.43 -18.67
C PRO A 109 12.01 -0.13 -19.59
N LEU A 110 13.29 0.07 -19.25
CA LEU A 110 14.45 -0.43 -19.98
C LEU A 110 15.01 -1.73 -19.40
N THR A 111 14.77 -2.03 -18.11
CA THR A 111 15.33 -3.20 -17.42
C THR A 111 14.30 -4.31 -17.21
N SER A 112 13.00 -3.97 -17.15
CA SER A 112 11.94 -4.96 -16.96
C SER A 112 12.03 -6.07 -18.00
N LEU A 113 11.90 -7.33 -17.59
CA LEU A 113 11.83 -8.48 -18.50
C LEU A 113 10.42 -8.71 -19.05
N SER A 114 9.39 -8.44 -18.23
CA SER A 114 7.99 -8.70 -18.59
C SER A 114 7.34 -7.53 -19.34
N GLY A 115 7.80 -6.31 -19.07
CA GLY A 115 7.19 -5.08 -19.57
C GLY A 115 5.92 -4.64 -18.85
N ASN A 116 5.46 -5.41 -17.85
CA ASN A 116 4.29 -5.04 -17.07
C ASN A 116 4.65 -3.92 -16.08
N ILE A 117 3.84 -2.87 -16.01
CA ILE A 117 4.15 -1.66 -15.21
C ILE A 117 4.02 -1.91 -13.70
N HIS A 118 3.28 -2.93 -13.25
CA HIS A 118 3.18 -3.28 -11.83
C HIS A 118 4.51 -3.61 -11.16
N GLY A 119 5.53 -4.05 -11.91
CA GLY A 119 6.90 -4.26 -11.40
C GLY A 119 7.81 -3.04 -11.58
N GLN A 120 7.27 -1.89 -11.96
CA GLN A 120 8.01 -0.64 -12.22
C GLN A 120 7.60 0.58 -11.36
N PRO A 121 6.59 0.56 -10.47
CA PRO A 121 6.06 1.77 -9.84
C PRO A 121 7.13 2.58 -9.09
N VAL A 122 8.03 1.93 -8.35
CA VAL A 122 9.02 2.65 -7.54
C VAL A 122 10.03 3.39 -8.41
N ALA A 123 10.37 2.86 -9.59
CA ALA A 123 11.29 3.51 -10.52
C ALA A 123 10.79 4.87 -11.00
N PHE A 124 9.47 5.02 -11.20
CA PHE A 124 8.85 6.30 -11.57
C PHE A 124 8.84 7.32 -10.43
N LEU A 125 8.96 6.88 -9.17
CA LEU A 125 8.82 7.72 -7.99
C LEU A 125 10.16 8.19 -7.40
N LEU A 126 11.27 7.49 -7.70
CA LEU A 126 12.60 7.80 -7.17
C LEU A 126 13.31 8.92 -7.93
N LYS A 127 13.76 9.95 -7.21
CA LYS A 127 14.48 11.11 -7.77
C LYS A 127 15.80 10.72 -8.43
N GLU A 128 16.53 9.77 -7.85
CA GLU A 128 17.85 9.30 -8.30
C GLU A 128 17.79 8.52 -9.62
N LEU A 129 16.60 8.04 -10.00
CA LEU A 129 16.37 7.34 -11.27
C LEU A 129 15.83 8.24 -12.37
N LYS A 130 15.44 9.48 -12.07
CA LYS A 130 14.82 10.41 -13.03
C LYS A 130 15.58 10.49 -14.36
N ASP A 131 16.90 10.67 -14.32
CA ASP A 131 17.73 10.84 -15.52
C ASP A 131 17.99 9.52 -16.27
N LYS A 132 17.61 8.38 -15.68
CA LYS A 132 17.71 7.04 -16.26
C LYS A 132 16.37 6.54 -16.84
N MET A 133 15.28 7.27 -16.59
CA MET A 133 13.94 6.89 -17.06
C MET A 133 13.71 7.41 -18.47
N PRO A 134 13.22 6.58 -19.41
CA PRO A 134 12.80 7.05 -20.72
C PRO A 134 11.50 7.84 -20.63
N ASP A 135 11.22 8.66 -21.64
CA ASP A 135 9.94 9.36 -21.76
C ASP A 135 8.81 8.36 -22.08
N ILE A 136 7.92 8.13 -21.11
CA ILE A 136 6.77 7.22 -21.25
C ILE A 136 5.48 8.02 -21.48
N PRO A 137 4.72 7.77 -22.57
CA PRO A 137 3.42 8.40 -22.80
C PRO A 137 2.44 8.17 -21.65
N GLY A 138 1.77 9.23 -21.20
CA GLY A 138 0.82 9.17 -20.08
C GLY A 138 1.44 9.34 -18.69
N PHE A 139 2.77 9.44 -18.58
CA PHE A 139 3.50 9.57 -17.32
C PHE A 139 4.12 10.96 -17.11
N SER A 140 3.93 11.91 -18.04
CA SER A 140 4.51 13.26 -17.98
C SER A 140 4.03 14.13 -16.81
N TRP A 141 2.93 13.74 -16.15
CA TRP A 141 2.41 14.40 -14.94
C TRP A 141 3.17 14.01 -13.67
N ILE A 142 3.95 12.93 -13.71
CA ILE A 142 4.66 12.40 -12.55
C ILE A 142 5.89 13.26 -12.29
N THR A 143 6.05 13.66 -11.03
CA THR A 143 7.27 14.25 -10.51
C THR A 143 7.81 13.32 -9.44
N PRO A 144 9.02 12.75 -9.60
CA PRO A 144 9.61 11.87 -8.59
C PRO A 144 9.60 12.54 -7.21
N CYS A 145 9.00 11.87 -6.24
CA CYS A 145 8.73 12.42 -4.91
C CYS A 145 9.53 11.73 -3.81
N LEU A 146 10.05 10.54 -4.06
CA LEU A 146 10.85 9.77 -3.11
C LEU A 146 12.34 9.89 -3.41
N SER A 147 13.15 9.83 -2.37
CA SER A 147 14.59 9.59 -2.46
C SER A 147 14.87 8.16 -1.96
N ALA A 148 16.05 7.61 -2.25
CA ALA A 148 16.40 6.24 -1.84
C ALA A 148 16.34 6.03 -0.31
N GLU A 149 16.52 7.08 0.47
CA GLU A 149 16.40 7.06 1.94
C GLU A 149 14.96 7.10 2.46
N ASP A 150 13.99 7.45 1.60
CA ASP A 150 12.58 7.63 1.97
C ASP A 150 11.78 6.33 1.85
N ILE A 151 12.41 5.20 1.46
CA ILE A 151 11.75 3.91 1.27
C ILE A 151 12.52 2.77 1.95
N VAL A 152 11.77 1.85 2.58
CA VAL A 152 12.28 0.58 3.10
C VAL A 152 11.42 -0.58 2.59
N TYR A 153 12.07 -1.60 2.03
CA TYR A 153 11.40 -2.84 1.63
C TYR A 153 11.39 -3.88 2.74
N ILE A 154 10.29 -4.64 2.85
CA ILE A 154 10.17 -5.75 3.81
C ILE A 154 9.51 -6.94 3.10
N GLY A 155 10.16 -8.11 3.16
CA GLY A 155 9.63 -9.37 2.63
C GLY A 155 10.22 -9.82 1.30
N LEU A 156 11.28 -9.14 0.83
CA LEU A 156 11.91 -9.44 -0.46
C LEU A 156 12.39 -10.88 -0.52
N ARG A 157 12.05 -11.56 -1.61
CA ARG A 157 12.46 -12.95 -1.88
C ARG A 157 12.54 -13.31 -3.37
N ASP A 158 12.03 -12.45 -4.25
CA ASP A 158 12.07 -12.62 -5.70
C ASP A 158 12.46 -11.28 -6.33
N VAL A 159 13.73 -11.13 -6.71
CA VAL A 159 14.32 -9.85 -7.12
C VAL A 159 15.15 -10.08 -8.37
N ASP A 160 14.85 -9.34 -9.43
CA ASP A 160 15.60 -9.42 -10.68
C ASP A 160 17.04 -8.90 -10.50
N ASP A 161 17.99 -9.37 -11.32
CA ASP A 161 19.39 -8.92 -11.27
C ASP A 161 19.52 -7.39 -11.43
N ALA A 162 18.73 -6.80 -12.33
CA ALA A 162 18.74 -5.36 -12.56
C ALA A 162 18.20 -4.57 -11.36
N GLU A 163 17.15 -5.08 -10.70
CA GLU A 163 16.60 -4.49 -9.49
C GLU A 163 17.59 -4.56 -8.34
N HIS A 164 18.24 -5.71 -8.15
CA HIS A 164 19.28 -5.87 -7.14
C HIS A 164 20.45 -4.89 -7.37
N CYS A 165 20.84 -4.64 -8.63
CA CYS A 165 21.83 -3.63 -8.97
C CYS A 165 21.38 -2.22 -8.56
N ILE A 166 20.11 -1.86 -8.81
CA ILE A 166 19.55 -0.57 -8.40
C ILE A 166 19.58 -0.42 -6.88
N LEU A 167 19.05 -1.41 -6.14
CA LEU A 167 19.04 -1.40 -4.67
C LEU A 167 20.44 -1.18 -4.09
N LYS A 168 21.43 -1.93 -4.57
CA LYS A 168 22.82 -1.81 -4.11
C LYS A 168 23.44 -0.47 -4.48
N SER A 169 23.21 0.01 -5.71
CA SER A 169 23.81 1.25 -6.20
C SER A 169 23.30 2.49 -5.47
N LEU A 170 22.02 2.48 -5.09
CA LEU A 170 21.36 3.59 -4.40
C LEU A 170 21.40 3.45 -2.87
N GLY A 171 21.85 2.30 -2.35
CA GLY A 171 21.89 2.04 -0.91
C GLY A 171 20.50 1.96 -0.28
N ILE A 172 19.49 1.52 -1.03
CA ILE A 172 18.11 1.42 -0.53
C ILE A 172 18.06 0.34 0.56
N LYS A 173 17.44 0.69 1.69
CA LYS A 173 17.29 -0.21 2.83
C LYS A 173 16.20 -1.25 2.53
N TYR A 174 16.49 -2.51 2.79
CA TYR A 174 15.52 -3.59 2.65
C TYR A 174 15.74 -4.67 3.71
N TYR A 175 14.70 -5.47 3.95
CA TYR A 175 14.75 -6.70 4.72
C TYR A 175 14.12 -7.83 3.89
N SER A 176 14.96 -8.78 3.47
CA SER A 176 14.55 -10.02 2.83
C SER A 176 13.84 -10.96 3.81
N MET A 177 13.18 -12.01 3.29
CA MET A 177 12.62 -13.06 4.14
C MET A 177 13.69 -13.70 5.06
N THR A 178 14.93 -13.84 4.59
CA THR A 178 16.04 -14.35 5.40
C THR A 178 16.35 -13.44 6.60
N GLU A 179 16.31 -12.12 6.41
CA GLU A 179 16.51 -11.17 7.51
C GLU A 179 15.33 -11.17 8.49
N ILE A 180 14.11 -11.35 7.98
CA ILE A 180 12.91 -11.50 8.81
C ILE A 180 13.01 -12.77 9.67
N ASP A 181 13.44 -13.91 9.11
CA ASP A 181 13.62 -15.17 9.83
C ASP A 181 14.69 -15.06 10.94
N GLN A 182 15.74 -14.27 10.71
CA GLN A 182 16.84 -14.09 11.66
C GLN A 182 16.53 -13.09 12.78
N LEU A 183 15.92 -11.95 12.44
CA LEU A 183 15.69 -10.84 13.37
C LEU A 183 14.30 -10.91 14.04
N GLY A 184 13.34 -11.56 13.39
CA GLY A 184 11.92 -11.50 13.73
C GLY A 184 11.26 -10.20 13.25
N ILE A 185 9.99 -10.30 12.81
CA ILE A 185 9.25 -9.16 12.24
C ILE A 185 9.15 -7.96 13.18
N GLY A 186 9.04 -8.20 14.50
CA GLY A 186 8.98 -7.12 15.49
C GLY A 186 10.22 -6.23 15.48
N LYS A 187 11.41 -6.84 15.35
CA LYS A 187 12.68 -6.09 15.29
C LYS A 187 12.84 -5.35 13.97
N VAL A 188 12.49 -6.01 12.86
CA VAL A 188 12.48 -5.40 11.52
C VAL A 188 11.62 -4.14 11.47
N MET A 189 10.42 -4.19 12.07
CA MET A 189 9.53 -3.03 12.14
C MET A 189 10.10 -1.90 13.01
N GLU A 190 10.70 -2.23 14.15
CA GLU A 190 11.35 -1.24 15.02
C GLU A 190 12.48 -0.50 14.28
N GLU A 191 13.36 -1.24 13.60
CA GLU A 191 14.47 -0.67 12.84
C GLU A 191 13.99 0.15 11.64
N THR A 192 12.95 -0.32 10.94
CA THR A 192 12.34 0.39 9.82
C THR A 192 11.75 1.73 10.25
N LEU A 193 10.99 1.74 11.36
CA LEU A 193 10.40 2.96 11.90
C LEU A 193 11.48 3.92 12.39
N HIS A 194 12.52 3.42 13.06
CA HIS A 194 13.66 4.26 13.46
C HIS A 194 14.32 4.91 12.22
N TYR A 195 14.60 4.12 11.18
CA TYR A 195 15.22 4.59 9.95
C TYR A 195 14.41 5.69 9.26
N LEU A 196 13.11 5.44 9.00
CA LEU A 196 12.26 6.38 8.24
C LEU A 196 11.88 7.63 9.04
N LEU A 197 11.66 7.50 10.35
CA LEU A 197 11.20 8.64 11.14
C LEU A 197 12.32 9.56 11.56
N LYS A 198 13.58 9.14 11.42
CA LYS A 198 14.77 9.89 11.86
C LYS A 198 14.65 10.37 13.32
N PHE A 199 13.78 9.74 14.11
CA PHE A 199 13.59 9.97 15.54
C PHE A 199 14.56 9.05 16.24
N TRP A 200 15.51 9.59 17.02
CA TRP A 200 15.83 9.22 18.40
C TRP A 200 16.92 10.17 18.94
N TRP A 201 16.49 11.21 19.66
CA TRP A 201 17.17 11.62 20.90
C TRP A 201 16.11 11.69 22.00
N PHE A 202 15.98 10.61 22.76
CA PHE A 202 15.53 10.66 24.14
C PHE A 202 16.51 9.85 24.99
N PRO A 203 16.89 10.36 26.18
CA PRO A 203 17.81 9.69 27.09
C PRO A 203 17.15 8.41 27.68
N GLU A 204 17.90 7.31 27.70
CA GLU A 204 17.75 6.04 28.47
C GLU A 204 16.31 5.52 28.79
N PRO A 205 15.98 4.26 28.46
CA PRO A 205 14.64 3.71 28.69
C PRO A 205 14.38 3.42 30.18
N THR A 206 13.28 3.94 30.73
CA THR A 206 12.70 3.45 31.99
C THR A 206 11.78 2.23 31.75
N PRO A 207 11.68 1.26 32.67
CA PRO A 207 11.23 -0.12 32.38
C PRO A 207 9.74 -0.33 32.08
N THR A 208 8.93 0.72 31.93
CA THR A 208 7.46 0.63 31.98
C THR A 208 6.73 1.27 30.79
N GLN A 209 7.40 1.50 29.66
CA GLN A 209 6.71 1.93 28.44
C GLN A 209 6.37 0.73 27.55
N THR A 210 5.10 0.36 27.54
CA THR A 210 4.49 -0.45 26.49
C THR A 210 4.66 0.27 25.14
N LEU A 211 5.12 -0.48 24.13
CA LEU A 211 5.37 0.03 22.77
C LEU A 211 4.14 0.76 22.20
N PRO A 212 4.32 1.85 21.43
CA PRO A 212 3.22 2.61 20.82
C PRO A 212 2.61 1.90 19.59
N LEU A 213 2.62 0.57 19.53
CA LEU A 213 1.99 -0.22 18.47
C LEU A 213 0.44 -0.15 18.50
N THR A 214 -0.14 0.43 19.55
CA THR A 214 -1.59 0.53 19.76
C THR A 214 -2.20 1.85 19.27
N CYS A 215 -1.43 2.75 18.66
CA CYS A 215 -1.97 4.01 18.14
C CYS A 215 -2.48 3.82 16.70
N PRO A 216 -3.80 3.93 16.42
CA PRO A 216 -4.37 3.75 15.08
C PRO A 216 -3.92 4.79 14.05
N ARG A 217 -3.15 5.80 14.48
CA ARG A 217 -2.61 6.88 13.64
C ARG A 217 -1.20 6.61 13.10
N LEU A 218 -0.65 5.44 13.39
CA LEU A 218 0.68 5.05 12.91
C LEU A 218 0.67 4.42 11.51
N TRP A 219 -0.47 4.22 10.87
CA TRP A 219 -0.49 3.44 9.63
C TRP A 219 -1.43 4.08 8.62
N GLU A 220 -0.88 4.57 7.50
CA GLU A 220 -1.65 4.80 6.28
C GLU A 220 -1.25 3.70 5.31
N GLY A 221 -2.21 3.00 4.72
CA GLY A 221 -1.95 1.78 3.97
C GLY A 221 -2.66 1.76 2.63
N VAL A 222 -1.99 1.28 1.61
CA VAL A 222 -2.60 0.79 0.38
C VAL A 222 -2.56 -0.72 0.43
N TRP A 223 -3.70 -1.33 0.14
CA TRP A 223 -3.87 -2.77 0.20
C TRP A 223 -4.24 -3.27 -1.19
N VAL A 224 -3.43 -4.18 -1.72
CA VAL A 224 -3.59 -4.73 -3.07
C VAL A 224 -3.60 -6.26 -2.99
N GLY A 225 -4.77 -6.89 -3.16
CA GLY A 225 -4.91 -8.34 -3.47
C GLY A 225 -4.59 -9.37 -2.37
N GLU A 226 -5.11 -10.60 -2.52
CA GLU A 226 -5.34 -11.65 -1.51
C GLU A 226 -4.11 -12.33 -0.88
N GLU A 227 -4.34 -12.86 0.34
CA GLU A 227 -3.47 -13.65 1.22
C GLU A 227 -2.13 -13.03 1.69
N VAL A 228 -2.10 -12.71 2.99
CA VAL A 228 -0.85 -12.58 3.74
C VAL A 228 -0.96 -13.48 4.98
N TRP A 229 -0.03 -14.45 5.07
CA TRP A 229 0.21 -15.40 6.16
C TRP A 229 -0.76 -16.59 6.30
N GLY A 230 -0.52 -17.61 5.47
CA GLY A 230 -1.14 -18.93 5.55
C GLY A 230 -0.16 -20.10 5.62
N ALA A 231 0.91 -20.05 6.43
CA ALA A 231 1.61 -21.25 6.92
C ALA A 231 2.62 -20.88 8.02
N GLY A 232 2.35 -21.33 9.25
CA GLY A 232 3.36 -21.33 10.33
C GLY A 232 3.03 -20.56 11.61
N GLY A 233 1.88 -20.88 12.23
CA GLY A 233 1.71 -20.85 13.68
C GLY A 233 2.02 -19.54 14.44
N VAL A 234 1.04 -18.64 14.54
CA VAL A 234 0.84 -17.85 15.76
C VAL A 234 -0.65 -17.85 16.10
N GLN A 235 -1.04 -18.78 16.97
CA GLN A 235 -2.31 -18.70 17.68
C GLN A 235 -2.27 -17.52 18.67
N GLY A 236 -3.20 -16.58 18.49
CA GLY A 236 -3.90 -15.85 19.55
C GLY A 236 -3.09 -15.04 20.57
N ALA A 237 -3.13 -13.71 20.44
CA ALA A 237 -3.15 -12.85 21.62
C ALA A 237 -4.60 -12.82 22.15
N ARG A 238 -4.90 -13.70 23.11
CA ARG A 238 -6.07 -13.59 24.00
C ARG A 238 -5.92 -12.34 24.87
N THR A 239 -6.96 -11.52 24.96
CA THR A 239 -7.22 -10.67 26.13
C THR A 239 -8.55 -11.13 26.74
N GLU A 240 -8.45 -11.65 27.97
CA GLU A 240 -9.53 -12.21 28.79
C GLU A 240 -10.58 -11.14 29.18
N ARG A 241 -11.86 -11.49 29.36
CA ARG A 241 -12.48 -12.01 30.61
C ARG A 241 -14.02 -11.87 30.53
N GLU A 242 -14.70 -12.80 31.18
CA GLU A 242 -16.14 -13.12 31.13
C GLU A 242 -17.10 -12.01 31.57
N PHE A 243 -18.27 -11.92 30.91
CA PHE A 243 -19.57 -11.77 31.56
C PHE A 243 -20.62 -12.47 30.69
N GLY A 244 -21.42 -13.34 31.31
CA GLY A 244 -22.36 -14.25 30.66
C GLY A 244 -23.75 -13.69 30.34
N ASP A 245 -24.59 -14.66 29.95
CA ASP A 245 -26.01 -14.62 29.56
C ASP A 245 -26.32 -13.97 28.20
N GLY A 246 -27.02 -14.60 27.26
CA GLY A 246 -27.63 -15.93 27.21
C GLY A 246 -28.52 -16.04 25.96
N SER A 247 -28.71 -17.28 25.50
CA SER A 247 -29.77 -17.78 24.61
C SER A 247 -29.84 -17.33 23.13
N GLY A 248 -29.97 -18.33 22.24
CA GLY A 248 -31.02 -18.28 21.22
C GLY A 248 -30.64 -18.50 19.74
N CYS A 249 -30.46 -19.77 19.36
CA CYS A 249 -31.02 -20.44 18.17
C CYS A 249 -31.09 -19.69 16.80
N GLY A 250 -30.32 -20.20 15.84
CA GLY A 250 -30.82 -20.97 14.68
C GLY A 250 -31.47 -20.23 13.50
N GLY A 251 -31.06 -20.60 12.27
CA GLY A 251 -31.91 -20.37 11.09
C GLY A 251 -31.18 -20.33 9.76
N ARG A 252 -31.44 -21.34 8.93
CA ARG A 252 -31.00 -21.48 7.52
C ARG A 252 -31.82 -20.54 6.62
N GLY A 253 -31.30 -20.21 5.44
CA GLY A 253 -32.12 -19.62 4.37
C GLY A 253 -31.37 -19.43 3.06
N ALA A 254 -31.59 -20.36 2.13
CA ALA A 254 -31.18 -20.25 0.73
C ALA A 254 -32.18 -19.41 -0.09
N GLY A 255 -31.75 -18.87 -1.23
CA GLY A 255 -32.60 -18.27 -2.28
C GLY A 255 -31.84 -17.24 -3.11
N SER A 256 -31.23 -17.62 -4.24
CA SER A 256 -31.83 -17.69 -5.59
C SER A 256 -32.02 -16.33 -6.29
N GLY A 257 -31.13 -16.08 -7.26
CA GLY A 257 -31.46 -15.53 -8.58
C GLY A 257 -31.90 -14.06 -8.69
N ARG A 258 -31.07 -13.26 -9.37
CA ARG A 258 -31.41 -12.64 -10.67
C ARG A 258 -30.23 -11.87 -11.26
N GLU A 259 -29.97 -12.14 -12.53
CA GLU A 259 -29.25 -11.26 -13.46
C GLU A 259 -29.86 -9.87 -13.46
N PHE A 260 -29.05 -8.81 -13.51
CA PHE A 260 -29.31 -7.61 -14.31
C PHE A 260 -28.06 -6.72 -14.37
N GLY A 261 -27.70 -6.32 -15.61
CA GLY A 261 -27.20 -4.98 -15.92
C GLY A 261 -25.71 -4.74 -15.71
N GLY A 262 -24.94 -4.86 -16.80
CA GLY A 262 -23.52 -4.51 -16.85
C GLY A 262 -23.23 -3.05 -16.50
N GLY A 263 -22.23 -2.89 -15.65
CA GLY A 263 -21.54 -1.64 -15.35
C GLY A 263 -20.30 -1.98 -14.54
N ARG A 264 -19.15 -2.14 -15.20
CA ARG A 264 -17.86 -2.43 -14.56
C ARG A 264 -17.43 -1.21 -13.74
N GLY A 265 -16.94 -1.42 -12.52
CA GLY A 265 -16.52 -0.34 -11.64
C GLY A 265 -15.61 -0.82 -10.52
N PHE A 266 -14.49 -0.13 -10.32
CA PHE A 266 -13.38 -0.60 -9.48
C PHE A 266 -12.93 0.41 -8.43
N GLY A 267 -12.39 -0.04 -7.30
CA GLY A 267 -11.51 0.75 -6.40
C GLY A 267 -12.19 1.47 -5.23
N VAL A 268 -12.10 0.93 -4.01
CA VAL A 268 -12.66 1.57 -2.81
C VAL A 268 -11.60 2.47 -2.18
N GLY A 269 -11.90 3.76 -2.00
CA GLY A 269 -11.12 4.68 -1.18
C GLY A 269 -11.79 4.87 0.18
N LEU A 270 -11.12 4.54 1.29
CA LEU A 270 -11.64 4.81 2.64
C LEU A 270 -10.85 5.93 3.30
N GLY A 271 -11.54 6.81 4.03
CA GLY A 271 -10.93 7.93 4.74
C GLY A 271 -11.32 7.97 6.22
N MET A 272 -10.34 8.02 7.15
CA MET A 272 -10.56 8.04 8.61
C MET A 272 -10.17 9.35 9.30
N ARG A 273 -10.90 9.79 10.35
CA ARG A 273 -10.52 10.93 11.22
C ARG A 273 -10.16 10.49 12.64
N GLY A 274 -9.09 11.07 13.22
CA GLY A 274 -8.67 10.86 14.62
C GLY A 274 -8.46 12.16 15.41
N LEU A 275 -8.66 12.11 16.72
CA LEU A 275 -8.59 13.25 17.67
C LEU A 275 -7.15 13.72 17.97
N GLY A 276 -6.70 14.81 17.34
CA GLY A 276 -5.67 15.75 17.86
C GLY A 276 -4.33 15.18 18.36
N CYS A 277 -3.35 15.07 17.47
CA CYS A 277 -1.91 15.08 17.82
C CYS A 277 -1.15 15.66 16.62
N ARG A 278 -0.38 16.74 16.81
CA ARG A 278 0.09 17.62 15.71
C ARG A 278 1.33 17.15 14.95
N ARG A 279 1.90 15.98 15.25
CA ARG A 279 3.07 15.43 14.53
C ARG A 279 2.98 13.90 14.53
N GLY A 280 2.17 13.37 13.60
CA GLY A 280 1.99 11.94 13.40
C GLY A 280 3.00 11.38 12.41
N LEU A 281 3.17 10.06 12.45
CA LEU A 281 3.89 9.28 11.46
C LEU A 281 3.40 9.63 10.04
N ARG A 282 4.32 9.89 9.10
CA ARG A 282 4.01 10.14 7.67
C ARG A 282 4.42 8.93 6.82
N ALA A 283 4.23 7.73 7.35
CA ALA A 283 4.61 6.51 6.66
C ALA A 283 3.43 5.95 5.87
N MET A 284 3.63 5.73 4.58
CA MET A 284 2.71 5.02 3.70
C MET A 284 3.16 3.57 3.61
N VAL A 285 2.24 2.66 3.90
CA VAL A 285 2.44 1.21 3.80
C VAL A 285 1.82 0.76 2.48
N GLU A 286 2.62 0.19 1.60
CA GLU A 286 2.12 -0.46 0.39
C GLU A 286 2.23 -1.97 0.61
N VAL A 287 1.12 -2.69 0.45
CA VAL A 287 1.08 -4.15 0.61
C VAL A 287 0.53 -4.77 -0.66
N TRP A 288 1.28 -5.71 -1.21
CA TRP A 288 0.80 -6.58 -2.29
C TRP A 288 0.73 -8.04 -1.85
N GLY A 289 -0.45 -8.64 -2.00
CA GLY A 289 -0.69 -10.08 -1.93
C GLY A 289 -0.54 -10.68 -3.32
N VAL A 290 0.43 -11.58 -3.48
CA VAL A 290 0.60 -12.37 -4.71
C VAL A 290 -0.17 -13.68 -4.54
N GLY A 291 -1.09 -13.94 -5.46
CA GLY A 291 -1.64 -15.28 -5.71
C GLY A 291 -0.86 -16.01 -6.80
#